data_AF-A0A535PYE1-F1
#
_entry.id   AF-A0A535PYE1-F1
#
_cell.length_a   1.000
_cell.length_b   1.000
_cell.length_c   1.000
_cell.angle_alpha   90.00
_cell.angle_beta   90.00
_cell.angle_gamma   90.00
#
_symmetry.space_group_name_H-M   'P 1'
#
loop_
_entity.id
_entity.type
_entity.pdbx_description
1 polymer ?
#
loop_
_entity_poly.entity_id
_entity_poly.type
_entity_poly.pdbx_seq_one_letter_code
_entity_poly.pdbx_strand_id
1 'polypeptide(L)'
;MPFWKRSSPEDEQRRSQALQDAEASQRSLEAGGLPIQAQRRLSEEVQAGHPLFTSDLSVKEFSLVRNQGYTALSQVMGSSIYQVGWQFTRTFSWNTTAYELTNVSNAHQHAAQLALGRLEQEAALL
;
A
#
# COMPACT_ATOMS: atom_id res chain seq x y z
N MET A 1 42.31 2.60 4.65
CA MET A 1 41.82 1.59 5.60
C MET A 1 40.44 1.14 5.12
N PRO A 2 40.15 -0.15 4.91
CA PRO A 2 38.92 -0.57 4.25
C PRO A 2 37.72 -0.50 5.21
N PHE A 3 36.64 0.15 4.76
CA PHE A 3 35.42 0.43 5.52
C PHE A 3 34.43 -0.75 5.42
N TRP A 4 34.64 -1.81 6.19
CA TRP A 4 33.62 -2.86 6.37
C TRP A 4 33.04 -2.73 7.79
N LYS A 5 31.88 -2.07 7.94
CA LYS A 5 31.12 -2.07 9.20
C LYS A 5 30.49 -3.46 9.37
N ARG A 6 30.88 -4.19 10.41
CA ARG A 6 30.17 -5.39 10.88
C ARG A 6 28.76 -4.97 11.34
N SER A 7 27.74 -5.77 11.01
CA SER A 7 26.38 -5.56 11.51
C SER A 7 26.38 -5.58 13.04
N SER A 8 25.72 -4.61 13.65
CA SER A 8 25.44 -4.65 15.09
C SER A 8 24.46 -5.81 15.39
N PRO A 9 24.51 -6.45 16.57
CA PRO A 9 23.46 -7.39 16.98
C PRO A 9 22.03 -6.82 16.85
N GLU A 10 21.87 -5.51 17.07
CA GLU A 10 20.59 -4.81 16.88
C GLU A 10 20.16 -4.71 15.40
N ASP A 11 21.11 -4.65 14.47
CA ASP A 11 20.81 -4.66 13.03
C ASP A 11 20.32 -6.05 12.60
N GLU A 12 20.92 -7.10 13.15
CA GLU A 12 20.53 -8.48 12.88
C GLU A 12 19.15 -8.80 13.44
N GLN A 13 18.86 -8.33 14.66
CA GLN A 13 17.52 -8.43 15.26
C GLN A 13 16.46 -7.66 14.46
N ARG A 14 16.75 -6.42 14.02
CA ARG A 14 15.82 -5.67 13.16
C ARG A 14 15.55 -6.36 11.83
N ARG A 15 16.58 -6.96 11.23
CA ARG A 15 16.43 -7.73 9.97
C ARG A 15 15.60 -8.99 10.18
N SER A 16 15.83 -9.75 11.25
CA SER A 16 15.06 -10.96 11.52
C SER A 16 13.59 -10.63 11.78
N GLN A 17 13.31 -9.57 12.54
CA GLN A 17 11.94 -9.10 12.77
C GLN A 17 11.27 -8.62 11.48
N ALA A 18 11.98 -7.87 10.63
CA ALA A 18 11.45 -7.43 9.34
C ALA A 18 11.12 -8.60 8.40
N LEU A 19 11.94 -9.66 8.40
CA LEU A 19 11.66 -10.88 7.64
C LEU A 19 10.42 -11.61 8.17
N GLN A 20 10.28 -11.74 9.49
CA GLN A 20 9.09 -12.34 10.12
C GLN A 20 7.82 -11.55 9.80
N ASP A 21 7.87 -10.22 9.91
CA ASP A 21 6.75 -9.33 9.57
C ASP A 21 6.38 -9.43 8.07
N ALA A 22 7.38 -9.59 7.19
CA ALA A 22 7.17 -9.77 5.76
C ALA A 22 6.50 -11.14 5.45
N GLU A 23 6.98 -12.22 6.05
CA GLU A 23 6.39 -13.55 5.90
C GLU A 23 4.94 -13.59 6.43
N ALA A 24 4.68 -12.99 7.58
CA ALA A 24 3.34 -12.89 8.15
C ALA A 24 2.42 -12.04 7.25
N SER A 25 2.93 -10.94 6.71
CA SER A 25 2.20 -10.10 5.76
C SER A 25 1.88 -10.88 4.49
N GLN A 26 2.82 -11.67 3.96
CA GLN A 26 2.58 -12.51 2.80
C GLN A 26 1.45 -13.52 3.06
N ARG A 27 1.49 -14.24 4.18
CA ARG A 27 0.42 -15.19 4.55
C ARG A 27 -0.95 -14.51 4.68
N SER A 28 -0.98 -13.32 5.28
CA SER A 28 -2.22 -12.52 5.40
C SER A 28 -2.76 -12.13 4.02
N LEU A 29 -1.89 -11.65 3.12
CA LEU A 29 -2.25 -11.28 1.76
C LEU A 29 -2.75 -12.48 0.93
N GLU A 30 -2.13 -13.65 1.08
CA GLU A 30 -2.55 -14.91 0.44
C GLU A 30 -3.94 -15.35 0.92
N ALA A 31 -4.29 -15.06 2.18
CA ALA A 31 -5.63 -15.25 2.72
C ALA A 31 -6.64 -14.14 2.33
N GLY A 32 -6.21 -13.15 1.54
CA GLY A 32 -7.03 -12.02 1.12
C GLY A 32 -7.14 -10.90 2.15
N GLY A 33 -6.32 -10.92 3.20
CA GLY A 33 -6.28 -9.88 4.24
C GLY A 33 -5.34 -8.72 3.92
N LEU A 34 -5.17 -7.84 4.91
CA LEU A 34 -4.26 -6.68 4.87
C LEU A 34 -2.83 -7.05 5.30
N PRO A 35 -1.80 -6.31 4.85
CA PRO A 35 -0.46 -6.43 5.41
C PRO A 35 -0.44 -6.19 6.93
N ILE A 36 0.46 -6.87 7.67
CA ILE A 36 0.50 -6.77 9.14
C ILE A 36 0.79 -5.35 9.61
N GLN A 37 1.61 -4.60 8.89
CA GLN A 37 1.89 -3.19 9.22
C GLN A 37 0.66 -2.29 9.09
N ALA A 38 -0.21 -2.55 8.10
CA ALA A 38 -1.47 -1.80 7.95
C ALA A 38 -2.41 -2.08 9.12
N GLN A 39 -2.56 -3.36 9.51
CA GLN A 39 -3.37 -3.75 10.67
C GLN A 39 -2.85 -3.11 11.96
N ARG A 40 -1.53 -3.15 12.19
CA ARG A 40 -0.88 -2.54 13.36
C ARG A 40 -1.17 -1.04 13.41
N ARG A 41 -0.91 -0.31 12.32
CA ARG A 41 -1.21 1.13 12.19
C ARG A 41 -2.67 1.45 12.52
N LEU A 42 -3.62 0.73 11.93
CA LEU A 42 -5.06 0.93 12.19
C LEU A 42 -5.41 0.68 13.67
N SER A 43 -4.90 -0.41 14.25
CA SER A 43 -5.15 -0.69 15.68
C SER A 43 -4.59 0.39 16.61
N GLU A 44 -3.42 0.96 16.29
CA GLU A 44 -2.84 2.08 17.03
C GLU A 44 -3.69 3.34 16.88
N GLU A 45 -4.18 3.64 15.66
CA GLU A 45 -5.08 4.77 15.40
C GLU A 45 -6.41 4.66 16.15
N VAL A 46 -7.04 3.48 16.13
CA VAL A 46 -8.29 3.21 16.85
C VAL A 46 -8.08 3.37 18.36
N GLN A 47 -6.99 2.81 18.91
CA GLN A 47 -6.66 2.96 20.33
C GLN A 47 -6.38 4.42 20.72
N ALA A 48 -5.80 5.21 19.81
CA ALA A 48 -5.56 6.63 20.01
C ALA A 48 -6.81 7.52 19.82
N GLY A 49 -7.95 6.95 19.43
CA GLY A 49 -9.21 7.68 19.24
C GLY A 49 -9.37 8.34 17.85
N HIS A 50 -8.76 7.76 16.81
CA HIS A 50 -8.86 8.14 15.39
C HIS A 50 -8.42 9.58 15.01
N PRO A 51 -7.10 9.88 15.06
CA PRO A 51 -6.62 11.25 14.85
C PRO A 51 -6.12 11.57 13.42
N LEU A 52 -5.95 10.59 12.54
CA LEU A 52 -5.32 10.82 11.24
C LEU A 52 -6.36 11.11 10.16
N PHE A 53 -6.56 12.38 9.86
CA PHE A 53 -7.39 12.82 8.75
C PHE A 53 -6.80 14.04 8.07
N THR A 54 -6.87 14.07 6.75
CA THR A 54 -6.56 15.23 5.93
C THR A 54 -7.59 15.37 4.84
N SER A 55 -7.81 16.59 4.37
CA SER A 55 -8.84 16.93 3.40
C SER A 55 -8.43 18.15 2.59
N ASP A 56 -8.76 18.18 1.31
CA ASP A 56 -8.56 19.35 0.45
C ASP A 56 -9.72 20.36 0.53
N LEU A 57 -10.83 19.98 1.20
CA LEU A 57 -12.00 20.84 1.40
C LEU A 57 -11.59 22.19 1.99
N SER A 58 -12.07 23.26 1.37
CA SER A 58 -11.96 24.60 1.92
C SER A 58 -12.68 24.70 3.26
N VAL A 59 -12.35 25.74 4.04
CA VAL A 59 -12.98 26.00 5.35
C VAL A 59 -14.51 26.02 5.27
N LYS A 60 -15.06 26.57 4.18
CA LYS A 60 -16.51 26.65 3.95
C LYS A 60 -17.12 25.26 3.71
N GLU A 61 -16.48 24.45 2.87
CA GLU A 61 -16.94 23.08 2.56
C GLU A 61 -16.85 22.18 3.78
N PHE A 62 -15.73 22.25 4.52
CA PHE A 62 -15.56 21.48 5.75
C PHE A 62 -16.62 21.84 6.81
N SER A 63 -16.93 23.14 6.96
CA SER A 63 -18.01 23.61 7.85
C SER A 63 -19.38 23.06 7.43
N LEU A 64 -19.68 23.02 6.12
CA LEU A 64 -20.93 22.48 5.60
C LEU A 64 -21.08 20.98 5.89
N VAL A 65 -20.02 20.20 5.64
CA VAL A 65 -19.99 18.75 5.89
C VAL A 65 -20.23 18.45 7.38
N ARG A 66 -19.58 19.22 8.27
CA ARG A 66 -19.77 19.10 9.72
C ARG A 66 -21.16 19.49 10.17
N ASN A 67 -21.74 20.56 9.61
CA ASN A 67 -23.12 20.98 9.91
C ASN A 67 -24.15 19.95 9.45
N GLN A 68 -23.85 19.18 8.40
CA GLN A 68 -24.67 18.05 7.94
C GLN A 68 -24.47 16.76 8.76
N GLY A 69 -23.63 16.79 9.81
CA GLY A 69 -23.40 15.66 10.70
C GLY A 69 -22.36 14.65 10.22
N TYR A 70 -21.69 14.90 9.09
CA TYR A 70 -20.61 14.03 8.63
C TYR A 70 -19.34 14.28 9.46
N THR A 71 -18.76 13.19 9.94
CA THR A 71 -17.51 13.21 10.71
C THR A 71 -16.52 12.28 10.04
N ALA A 72 -15.30 12.76 9.82
CA ALA A 72 -14.22 11.92 9.33
C ALA A 72 -13.84 10.90 10.41
N LEU A 73 -13.68 9.64 10.00
CA LEU A 73 -13.25 8.56 10.88
C LEU A 73 -11.73 8.51 10.94
N SER A 74 -11.08 8.00 9.89
CA SER A 74 -9.63 8.05 9.74
C SER A 74 -9.25 8.06 8.26
N GLN A 75 -7.96 8.25 7.98
CA GLN A 75 -7.37 8.12 6.67
C GLN A 75 -7.06 6.64 6.40
N VAL A 76 -7.62 6.13 5.30
CA VAL A 76 -7.33 4.78 4.80
C VAL A 76 -6.34 4.82 3.65
N MET A 77 -5.61 3.74 3.48
CA MET A 77 -4.62 3.54 2.43
C MET A 77 -4.74 2.15 1.83
N GLY A 78 -4.53 2.06 0.52
CA GLY A 78 -4.38 0.80 -0.18
C GLY A 78 -3.11 0.84 -1.03
N SER A 79 -2.27 -0.19 -0.93
CA SER A 79 -1.11 -0.35 -1.80
C SER A 79 -1.05 -1.75 -2.36
N SER A 80 -0.53 -1.87 -3.58
CA SER A 80 -0.27 -3.17 -4.22
C SER A 80 0.98 -3.10 -5.07
N ILE A 81 1.79 -4.13 -4.98
CA ILE A 81 3.02 -4.29 -5.77
C ILE A 81 2.82 -5.53 -6.63
N TYR A 82 3.05 -5.38 -7.93
CA TYR A 82 2.86 -6.44 -8.90
C TYR A 82 4.15 -6.66 -9.68
N GLN A 83 4.73 -7.86 -9.59
CA GLN A 83 5.90 -8.21 -10.38
C GLN A 83 5.44 -8.68 -11.76
N VAL A 84 5.60 -7.83 -12.77
CA VAL A 84 5.43 -8.23 -14.17
C VAL A 84 6.73 -8.92 -14.62
N GLY A 85 6.61 -10.15 -15.12
CA GLY A 85 7.74 -10.91 -15.65
C GLY A 85 8.37 -10.24 -16.88
N TRP A 86 9.47 -10.80 -17.38
CA TRP A 86 10.12 -10.28 -18.58
C TRP A 86 9.23 -10.44 -19.81
N GLN A 87 9.17 -9.40 -20.65
CA GLN A 87 8.48 -9.42 -21.93
C GLN A 87 9.41 -9.01 -23.05
N PHE A 88 9.44 -9.81 -24.11
CA PHE A 88 10.18 -9.46 -25.32
C PHE A 88 9.47 -8.31 -26.04
N THR A 89 10.12 -7.15 -26.11
CA THR A 89 9.74 -6.06 -27.00
C THR A 89 10.80 -5.92 -28.09
N ARG A 90 10.37 -5.85 -29.35
CA ARG A 90 11.29 -5.80 -30.50
C ARG A 90 11.74 -4.35 -30.71
N THR A 91 12.81 -3.95 -30.03
CA THR A 91 13.34 -2.56 -30.02
C THR A 91 13.88 -2.06 -31.37
N PHE A 92 14.33 -2.95 -32.27
CA PHE A 92 14.90 -2.61 -33.57
C PHE A 92 14.12 -3.24 -34.72
N SER A 93 12.93 -2.70 -34.99
CA SER A 93 12.14 -3.02 -36.18
C SER A 93 12.00 -1.76 -37.04
N TRP A 94 12.26 -1.88 -38.34
CA TRP A 94 12.03 -0.82 -39.34
C TRP A 94 10.53 -0.50 -39.53
N ASN A 95 9.65 -1.33 -38.94
CA ASN A 95 8.22 -1.16 -38.88
C ASN A 95 7.76 -1.36 -37.43
N THR A 96 7.74 -0.27 -36.66
CA THR A 96 7.23 -0.26 -35.29
C THR A 96 5.81 0.30 -35.32
N THR A 97 4.83 -0.55 -35.05
CA THR A 97 3.43 -0.15 -34.88
C THR A 97 3.16 0.07 -33.40
N ALA A 98 2.42 1.13 -33.05
CA ALA A 98 1.96 1.34 -31.68
C ALA A 98 0.81 0.38 -31.36
N TYR A 99 0.91 -0.38 -30.28
CA TYR A 99 -0.15 -1.25 -29.78
C TYR A 99 -0.09 -1.33 -28.25
N GLU A 100 -1.18 -1.77 -27.63
CA GLU A 100 -1.26 -1.92 -26.18
C GLU A 100 -0.38 -3.09 -25.69
N LEU A 101 0.41 -2.84 -24.65
CA LEU A 101 1.14 -3.89 -23.94
C LEU A 101 0.21 -4.58 -22.93
N THR A 102 -0.70 -5.42 -23.44
CA THR A 102 -1.82 -5.99 -22.66
C THR A 102 -1.41 -6.64 -21.34
N ASN A 103 -0.26 -7.32 -21.26
CA ASN A 103 0.22 -7.91 -20.01
C ASN A 103 0.57 -6.85 -18.95
N VAL A 104 1.23 -5.76 -19.35
CA VAL A 104 1.56 -4.64 -18.45
C VAL A 104 0.28 -3.89 -18.08
N SER A 105 -0.59 -3.62 -19.05
CA SER A 105 -1.89 -2.97 -18.83
C SER A 105 -2.74 -3.74 -17.81
N ASN A 106 -2.93 -5.04 -18.03
CA ASN A 106 -3.72 -5.89 -17.15
C ASN A 106 -3.10 -5.98 -15.76
N ALA A 107 -1.76 -6.11 -15.66
CA ALA A 107 -1.08 -6.13 -14.37
C ALA A 107 -1.28 -4.82 -13.61
N HIS A 108 -1.23 -3.67 -14.29
CA HIS A 108 -1.47 -2.37 -13.66
C HIS A 108 -2.92 -2.23 -13.19
N GLN A 109 -3.90 -2.59 -14.02
CA GLN A 109 -5.31 -2.58 -13.65
C GLN A 109 -5.60 -3.49 -12.45
N HIS A 110 -5.05 -4.70 -12.47
CA HIS A 110 -5.21 -5.65 -11.38
C HIS A 110 -4.54 -5.17 -10.09
N ALA A 111 -3.35 -4.57 -10.17
CA ALA A 111 -2.70 -3.96 -9.01
C ALA A 111 -3.55 -2.83 -8.42
N ALA A 112 -4.15 -1.98 -9.25
CA ALA A 112 -5.04 -0.91 -8.81
C ALA A 112 -6.31 -1.45 -8.14
N GLN A 113 -6.94 -2.49 -8.71
CA GLN A 113 -8.09 -3.15 -8.11
C GLN A 113 -7.76 -3.74 -6.73
N LEU A 114 -6.62 -4.40 -6.58
CA LEU A 114 -6.16 -4.92 -5.29
C LEU A 114 -5.88 -3.81 -4.28
N ALA A 115 -5.29 -2.69 -4.73
CA ALA A 115 -5.06 -1.55 -3.86
C ALA A 115 -6.38 -0.94 -3.36
N LEU A 116 -7.36 -0.75 -4.24
CA LEU A 116 -8.70 -0.28 -3.86
C LEU A 116 -9.40 -1.25 -2.90
N GLY A 117 -9.34 -2.55 -3.16
CA GLY A 117 -9.90 -3.55 -2.24
C GLY A 117 -9.26 -3.53 -0.85
N ARG A 118 -7.94 -3.28 -0.77
CA ARG A 118 -7.25 -3.10 0.52
C ARG A 118 -7.67 -1.81 1.23
N LEU A 119 -7.89 -0.73 0.49
CA LEU A 119 -8.43 0.52 1.05
C LEU A 119 -9.82 0.29 1.67
N GLU A 120 -10.69 -0.45 0.97
CA GLU A 120 -12.02 -0.83 1.48
C GLU A 120 -11.93 -1.71 2.73
N GLN A 121 -10.98 -2.66 2.76
CA GLN A 121 -10.72 -3.49 3.93
C GLN A 121 -10.26 -2.68 5.13
N GLU A 122 -9.36 -1.70 4.94
CA GLU A 122 -8.96 -0.79 6.02
C GLU A 122 -10.17 0.00 6.55
N ALA A 123 -11.02 0.50 5.65
CA ALA A 123 -12.23 1.24 6.02
C ALA A 123 -13.24 0.39 6.81
N ALA A 124 -13.32 -0.91 6.54
CA ALA A 124 -14.22 -1.82 7.26
C ALA A 124 -13.73 -2.18 8.69
N LEU A 125 -12.48 -1.85 9.03
CA LEU A 125 -11.88 -2.11 10.35
C LEU A 125 -11.91 -0.88 11.28
N LEU A 126 -12.24 0.30 10.74
CA LEU A 126 -12.41 1.55 11.48
C LEU A 126 -13.82 1.65 12.07
#